data_AF-A0A1M7QID4-F1
#
_entry.id   AF-A0A1M7QID4-F1
#
_cell.length_a   1.000
_cell.length_b   1.000
_cell.length_c   1.000
_cell.angle_alpha   90.00
_cell.angle_beta   90.00
_cell.angle_gamma   90.00
#
_symmetry.space_group_name_H-M   'P 1'
#
loop_
_entity.id
_entity.type
_entity.pdbx_description
1 polymer ?
#
loop_
_entity_poly.entity_id
_entity_poly.type
_entity_poly.pdbx_seq_one_letter_code
_entity_poly.pdbx_strand_id
1 'polypeptide(L)'
;MNGDYIYAVYLTLLLLVTIAGLIRYKKLSKAFKILTVLILCTLISESIKKVYGKIYHNNMPVAHIWAVIEYAFFSLTYFYLLTNKLVKKAIIVSIIAMLILEIVNVLFFEKITQFPSLILEASHIVYVVYSLLLFRQMLLFPAEQSLFKQSLFWFNINVLFYATTMFLDFALLSYFIQNKLDVIPLAYFALAVNFIFYIVIGISILMDNKKENITEFING
;
A
#
# COMPACT_ATOMS: atom_id res chain seq x y z
N MET A 1 -18.94 18.95 5.99
CA MET A 1 -17.91 19.28 4.98
C MET A 1 -18.24 18.46 3.73
N ASN A 2 -18.30 19.07 2.53
CA ASN A 2 -18.73 18.33 1.33
C ASN A 2 -17.71 17.21 1.01
N GLY A 3 -18.16 15.96 0.88
CA GLY A 3 -17.27 14.81 0.66
C GLY A 3 -16.37 14.96 -0.57
N ASP A 4 -16.85 15.70 -1.57
CA ASP A 4 -16.09 16.03 -2.77
C ASP A 4 -14.82 16.86 -2.51
N TYR A 5 -14.87 17.83 -1.58
CA TYR A 5 -13.69 18.63 -1.25
C TYR A 5 -12.62 17.78 -0.59
N ILE A 6 -13.03 16.91 0.32
CA ILE A 6 -12.12 16.01 1.03
C ILE A 6 -11.41 15.09 0.05
N TYR A 7 -12.17 14.51 -0.88
CA TYR A 7 -11.61 13.65 -1.92
C TYR A 7 -10.66 14.41 -2.86
N ALA A 8 -10.97 15.67 -3.19
CA ALA A 8 -10.09 16.51 -4.01
C ALA A 8 -8.75 16.79 -3.29
N VAL A 9 -8.78 17.04 -1.97
CA VAL A 9 -7.56 17.18 -1.16
C VAL A 9 -6.74 15.89 -1.15
N TYR A 10 -7.40 14.74 -1.02
CA TYR A 10 -6.74 13.43 -1.10
C TYR A 10 -6.07 13.18 -2.45
N LEU A 11 -6.75 13.43 -3.57
CA LEU A 11 -6.16 13.30 -4.90
C LEU A 11 -4.99 14.27 -5.13
N THR A 12 -5.09 15.48 -4.56
CA THR A 12 -4.01 16.48 -4.64
C THR A 12 -2.78 16.00 -3.87
N LEU A 13 -2.95 15.41 -2.69
CA LEU A 13 -1.85 14.78 -1.96
C LEU A 13 -1.18 13.68 -2.79
N LEU A 14 -1.96 12.75 -3.35
CA LEU A 14 -1.44 11.69 -4.21
C LEU A 14 -0.64 12.26 -5.39
N LEU A 15 -1.19 13.28 -6.07
CA LEU A 15 -0.53 13.96 -7.18
C LEU A 15 0.81 14.58 -6.76
N LEU A 16 0.86 15.28 -5.62
CA LEU A 16 2.09 15.88 -5.11
C LEU A 16 3.16 14.82 -4.80
N VAL A 17 2.77 13.72 -4.17
CA VAL A 17 3.68 12.60 -3.87
C VAL A 17 4.17 11.93 -5.16
N THR A 18 3.29 11.72 -6.14
CA THR A 18 3.66 11.20 -7.46
C THR A 18 4.67 12.12 -8.15
N ILE A 19 4.42 13.44 -8.20
CA ILE A 19 5.34 14.41 -8.80
C ILE A 19 6.70 14.38 -8.11
N ALA A 20 6.73 14.37 -6.77
CA ALA A 20 7.97 14.29 -6.00
C ALA A 20 8.78 13.02 -6.33
N GLY A 21 8.11 11.86 -6.39
CA GLY A 21 8.73 10.60 -6.79
C GLY A 21 9.26 10.61 -8.22
N LEU A 22 8.50 11.15 -9.18
CA LEU A 22 8.91 11.25 -10.58
C LEU A 22 10.11 12.19 -10.78
N ILE A 23 10.13 13.34 -10.11
CA ILE A 23 11.27 14.27 -10.14
C ILE A 23 12.54 13.60 -9.61
N ARG A 24 12.43 12.83 -8.52
CA ARG A 24 13.57 12.13 -7.91
C ARG A 24 13.84 10.75 -8.50
N TYR A 25 13.05 10.28 -9.47
CA TYR A 25 13.04 8.88 -9.91
C TYR A 25 14.42 8.31 -10.25
N LYS A 26 15.29 9.09 -10.90
CA LYS A 26 16.66 8.66 -11.25
C LYS A 26 17.55 8.42 -10.02
N LYS A 27 17.30 9.13 -8.92
CA LYS A 27 18.04 9.05 -7.64
C LYS A 27 17.50 7.97 -6.70
N LEU A 28 16.28 7.47 -6.92
CA LEU A 28 15.67 6.47 -6.05
C LEU A 28 16.30 5.09 -6.20
N SER A 29 16.31 4.33 -5.11
CA SER A 29 16.57 2.90 -5.08
C SER A 29 15.52 2.14 -5.90
N LYS A 30 15.80 0.87 -6.26
CA LYS A 30 14.87 0.08 -7.09
C LYS A 30 13.51 -0.11 -6.42
N ALA A 31 13.49 -0.33 -5.10
CA ALA A 31 12.27 -0.45 -4.32
C ALA A 31 11.43 0.83 -4.38
N PHE A 32 12.04 1.98 -4.15
CA PHE A 32 11.34 3.27 -4.15
C PHE A 32 10.91 3.74 -5.54
N LYS A 33 11.56 3.27 -6.61
CA LYS A 33 11.05 3.44 -7.98
C LYS A 33 9.73 2.70 -8.19
N ILE A 34 9.66 1.45 -7.75
CA ILE A 34 8.43 0.64 -7.84
C ILE A 34 7.33 1.26 -7.00
N LEU A 35 7.67 1.73 -5.79
CA LEU A 35 6.74 2.47 -4.94
C LEU A 35 6.23 3.75 -5.62
N THR A 36 7.08 4.48 -6.34
CA THR A 36 6.65 5.66 -7.11
C THR A 36 5.64 5.28 -8.20
N VAL A 37 5.90 4.19 -8.93
CA VAL A 37 4.97 3.68 -9.95
C VAL A 37 3.65 3.24 -9.29
N LEU A 38 3.71 2.58 -8.14
CA LEU A 38 2.51 2.20 -7.37
C LEU A 38 1.64 3.41 -7.04
N ILE A 39 2.22 4.50 -6.55
CA ILE A 39 1.47 5.72 -6.19
C ILE A 39 0.86 6.38 -7.43
N LEU A 40 1.58 6.40 -8.56
CA LEU A 40 1.02 6.85 -9.83
C LEU A 40 -0.19 5.98 -10.24
N CYS A 41 -0.06 4.66 -10.16
CA CYS A 41 -1.16 3.75 -10.45
C CYS A 41 -2.33 3.93 -9.46
N THR A 42 -2.05 4.27 -8.20
CA THR A 42 -3.06 4.59 -7.18
C THR A 42 -3.85 5.83 -7.60
N LEU A 43 -3.17 6.92 -7.96
CA LEU A 43 -3.79 8.15 -8.43
C LEU A 43 -4.71 7.91 -9.64
N ILE A 44 -4.25 7.10 -10.59
CA ILE A 44 -5.04 6.72 -11.76
C ILE A 44 -6.26 5.90 -11.35
N SER A 45 -6.07 4.87 -10.52
CA SER A 45 -7.14 4.00 -10.02
C SER A 45 -8.22 4.78 -9.26
N GLU A 46 -7.83 5.67 -8.36
CA GLU A 46 -8.74 6.56 -7.63
C GLU A 46 -9.53 7.47 -8.58
N SER A 47 -8.84 8.09 -9.54
CA SER A 47 -9.50 8.92 -10.56
C SER A 47 -10.52 8.13 -11.36
N ILE A 48 -10.19 6.90 -11.77
CA ILE A 48 -11.10 6.00 -12.48
C ILE A 48 -12.28 5.61 -11.58
N LYS A 49 -12.04 5.23 -10.32
CA LYS A 49 -13.10 4.90 -9.35
C LYS A 49 -14.11 6.03 -9.18
N LYS A 50 -13.65 7.29 -9.10
CA LYS A 50 -14.54 8.45 -9.00
C LYS A 50 -15.40 8.62 -10.25
N VAL A 51 -14.80 8.55 -11.44
CA VAL A 51 -15.54 8.70 -12.71
C VAL A 51 -16.51 7.53 -12.91
N TYR A 52 -16.04 6.30 -12.73
CA TYR A 52 -16.81 5.08 -12.89
C TYR A 52 -17.95 4.99 -11.88
N GLY A 53 -17.70 5.36 -10.62
CA GLY A 53 -18.73 5.46 -9.57
C GLY A 53 -19.79 6.51 -9.87
N LYS A 54 -19.46 7.60 -10.58
CA LYS A 54 -20.45 8.61 -11.02
C LYS A 54 -21.32 8.13 -12.18
N ILE A 55 -20.74 7.37 -13.11
CA ILE A 55 -21.43 6.89 -14.33
C ILE A 55 -22.28 5.65 -14.04
N TYR A 56 -21.70 4.68 -13.33
CA TYR A 56 -22.30 3.35 -13.13
C TYR A 56 -22.85 3.15 -11.71
N HIS A 57 -22.77 4.16 -10.84
CA HIS A 57 -23.17 4.11 -9.43
C HIS A 57 -22.50 2.99 -8.63
N ASN A 58 -21.38 2.45 -9.13
CA ASN A 58 -20.61 1.40 -8.50
C ASN A 58 -19.17 1.47 -8.98
N ASN A 59 -18.21 1.57 -8.07
CA ASN A 59 -16.77 1.61 -8.35
C ASN A 59 -16.03 0.31 -7.95
N MET A 60 -16.74 -0.69 -7.45
CA MET A 60 -16.17 -1.94 -6.95
C MET A 60 -15.43 -2.76 -8.01
N PRO A 61 -15.87 -2.81 -9.29
CA PRO A 61 -15.10 -3.54 -10.31
C PRO A 61 -13.66 -3.02 -10.47
N VAL A 62 -13.48 -1.71 -10.33
CA VAL A 62 -12.15 -1.08 -10.37
C VAL A 62 -11.38 -1.41 -9.08
N ALA A 63 -12.06 -1.49 -7.94
CA ALA A 63 -11.44 -1.84 -6.66
C ALA A 63 -10.89 -3.28 -6.63
N HIS A 64 -11.62 -4.26 -7.18
CA HIS A 64 -11.15 -5.66 -7.31
C HIS A 64 -9.84 -5.75 -8.11
N ILE A 65 -9.82 -5.13 -9.30
CA ILE A 65 -8.62 -5.11 -10.15
C ILE A 65 -7.48 -4.36 -9.45
N TRP A 66 -7.79 -3.24 -8.82
CA TRP A 66 -6.81 -2.43 -8.11
C TRP A 66 -6.16 -3.19 -6.95
N ALA A 67 -6.92 -3.93 -6.16
CA ALA A 67 -6.40 -4.66 -4.99
C ALA A 67 -5.26 -5.63 -5.38
N VAL A 68 -5.40 -6.34 -6.50
CA VAL A 68 -4.36 -7.26 -7.00
C VAL A 68 -3.14 -6.50 -7.51
N ILE A 69 -3.34 -5.40 -8.25
CA ILE A 69 -2.25 -4.56 -8.75
C ILE A 69 -1.47 -3.95 -7.58
N GLU A 70 -2.19 -3.37 -6.62
CA GLU A 70 -1.62 -2.78 -5.41
C GLU A 70 -0.77 -3.83 -4.68
N TYR A 71 -1.33 -5.00 -4.41
CA TYR A 71 -0.62 -6.10 -3.76
C TYR A 71 0.65 -6.51 -4.51
N ALA A 72 0.58 -6.64 -5.83
CA ALA A 72 1.72 -7.02 -6.65
C ALA A 72 2.86 -6.00 -6.56
N PHE A 73 2.57 -4.72 -6.76
CA PHE A 73 3.58 -3.65 -6.69
C PHE A 73 4.14 -3.47 -5.28
N PHE A 74 3.31 -3.60 -4.26
CA PHE A 74 3.73 -3.50 -2.87
C PHE A 74 4.65 -4.67 -2.49
N SER A 75 4.26 -5.89 -2.85
CA SER A 75 5.08 -7.09 -2.71
C SER A 75 6.42 -6.97 -3.45
N LEU A 76 6.41 -6.43 -4.67
CA LEU A 76 7.64 -6.17 -5.42
C LEU A 76 8.53 -5.13 -4.73
N THR A 77 7.97 -4.11 -4.09
CA THR A 77 8.75 -3.18 -3.25
C THR A 77 9.53 -3.96 -2.19
N TYR A 78 8.87 -4.83 -1.42
CA TYR A 78 9.53 -5.67 -0.42
C TYR A 78 10.51 -6.70 -1.00
N PHE A 79 10.26 -7.23 -2.21
CA PHE A 79 11.21 -8.11 -2.90
C PHE A 79 12.58 -7.45 -3.11
N TYR A 80 12.60 -6.14 -3.35
CA TYR A 80 13.85 -5.38 -3.50
C TYR A 80 14.46 -4.92 -2.17
N LEU A 81 13.67 -4.84 -1.09
CA LEU A 81 14.15 -4.43 0.24
C LEU A 81 14.70 -5.61 1.06
N LEU A 82 14.06 -6.77 0.98
CA LEU A 82 14.48 -7.96 1.71
C LEU A 82 15.64 -8.64 0.98
N THR A 83 16.59 -9.23 1.71
CA THR A 83 17.79 -9.87 1.12
C THR A 83 17.66 -11.39 1.02
N ASN A 84 16.90 -12.02 1.91
CA ASN A 84 16.76 -13.48 1.98
C ASN A 84 16.11 -14.06 0.71
N LYS A 85 16.81 -14.99 0.04
CA LYS A 85 16.37 -15.61 -1.23
C LYS A 85 15.08 -16.43 -1.10
N LEU A 86 14.90 -17.14 0.01
CA LEU A 86 13.67 -17.91 0.26
C LEU A 86 12.47 -16.98 0.42
N VAL A 87 12.66 -15.88 1.17
CA VAL A 87 11.62 -14.85 1.33
C VAL A 87 11.27 -14.22 -0.02
N LYS A 88 12.25 -13.88 -0.85
CA LYS A 88 12.00 -13.38 -2.21
C LYS A 88 11.20 -14.34 -3.07
N LYS A 89 11.50 -15.64 -3.01
CA LYS A 89 10.72 -16.66 -3.71
C LYS A 89 9.28 -16.72 -3.18
N ALA A 90 9.11 -16.67 -1.86
CA ALA A 90 7.80 -16.64 -1.23
C ALA A 90 6.98 -15.41 -1.65
N ILE A 91 7.61 -14.24 -1.81
CA ILE A 91 6.96 -13.02 -2.32
C ILE A 91 6.42 -13.22 -3.74
N ILE A 92 7.22 -13.81 -4.65
CA ILE A 92 6.74 -14.05 -6.04
C ILE A 92 5.59 -15.05 -6.05
N VAL A 93 5.69 -16.12 -5.26
CA VAL A 93 4.61 -17.11 -5.11
C VAL A 93 3.35 -16.48 -4.53
N SER A 94 3.48 -15.57 -3.55
CA SER A 94 2.33 -14.92 -2.93
C SER A 94 1.61 -13.97 -3.90
N ILE A 95 2.31 -13.29 -4.82
CA ILE A 95 1.69 -12.49 -5.89
C ILE A 95 0.79 -13.36 -6.77
N ILE A 96 1.29 -14.53 -7.18
CA ILE A 96 0.50 -15.47 -8.00
C ILE A 96 -0.68 -16.01 -7.19
N ALA A 97 -0.45 -16.36 -5.92
CA ALA A 97 -1.50 -16.87 -5.04
C ALA A 97 -2.61 -15.84 -4.81
N MET A 98 -2.28 -14.56 -4.63
CA MET A 98 -3.27 -13.49 -4.43
C MET A 98 -4.07 -13.18 -5.69
N LEU A 99 -3.45 -13.28 -6.87
CA LEU A 99 -4.19 -13.20 -8.13
C LEU A 99 -5.19 -14.35 -8.26
N ILE A 100 -4.78 -15.59 -7.96
CA ILE A 100 -5.67 -16.76 -7.98
C ILE A 100 -6.77 -16.62 -6.92
N LEU A 101 -6.43 -16.16 -5.72
CA LEU A 101 -7.39 -15.91 -4.64
C LEU A 101 -8.47 -14.95 -5.10
N GLU A 102 -8.11 -13.85 -5.76
CA GLU A 102 -9.09 -12.89 -6.23
C GLU A 102 -10.00 -13.45 -7.35
N ILE A 103 -9.44 -14.23 -8.27
CA ILE A 103 -10.24 -14.89 -9.32
C ILE A 103 -11.25 -15.84 -8.67
N VAL A 104 -10.82 -16.65 -7.71
CA VAL A 104 -11.70 -17.56 -6.97
C VAL A 104 -12.73 -16.77 -6.15
N ASN A 105 -12.31 -15.69 -5.50
CA ASN A 105 -13.16 -14.81 -4.72
C ASN A 105 -14.31 -14.26 -5.56
N VAL A 106 -13.99 -13.70 -6.74
CA VAL A 106 -14.98 -13.11 -7.65
C VAL A 106 -15.96 -14.13 -8.21
N LEU A 107 -15.50 -15.37 -8.45
CA LEU A 107 -16.31 -16.44 -9.03
C LEU A 107 -17.23 -17.13 -8.00
N PHE A 108 -16.83 -17.20 -6.73
CA PHE A 108 -17.49 -18.07 -5.74
C PHE A 108 -17.98 -17.37 -4.46
N PHE A 109 -17.41 -16.22 -4.07
CA PHE A 109 -17.65 -15.62 -2.76
C PHE A 109 -18.20 -14.19 -2.84
N GLU A 110 -17.48 -13.27 -3.49
CA GLU A 110 -17.83 -11.85 -3.58
C GLU A 110 -18.06 -11.47 -5.04
N LYS A 111 -19.23 -10.97 -5.41
CA LYS A 111 -19.45 -10.50 -6.78
C LYS A 111 -18.53 -9.32 -7.08
N ILE A 112 -18.12 -9.16 -8.34
CA ILE A 112 -17.31 -8.03 -8.82
C ILE A 112 -17.91 -6.63 -8.52
N THR A 113 -19.20 -6.58 -8.17
CA THR A 113 -19.94 -5.37 -7.80
C THR A 113 -19.97 -5.12 -6.29
N GLN A 114 -19.41 -6.01 -5.48
CA GLN A 114 -19.34 -5.93 -4.01
C GLN A 114 -17.94 -5.47 -3.58
N PHE A 115 -17.80 -5.09 -2.32
CA PHE A 115 -16.50 -4.66 -1.79
C PHE A 115 -15.53 -5.86 -1.74
N PRO A 116 -14.28 -5.73 -2.21
CA PRO A 116 -13.31 -6.83 -2.28
C PRO A 116 -12.67 -7.11 -0.91
N SER A 117 -13.46 -7.52 0.09
CA SER A 117 -12.98 -7.61 1.47
C SER A 117 -11.91 -8.69 1.65
N LEU A 118 -12.10 -9.86 1.05
CA LEU A 118 -11.23 -11.02 1.26
C LEU A 118 -9.80 -10.75 0.80
N ILE A 119 -9.63 -10.22 -0.42
CA ILE A 119 -8.31 -9.92 -0.98
C ILE A 119 -7.62 -8.79 -0.22
N LEU A 120 -8.37 -7.78 0.23
CA LEU A 120 -7.82 -6.67 1.01
C LEU A 120 -7.35 -7.15 2.38
N GLU A 121 -8.17 -7.90 3.12
CA GLU A 121 -7.80 -8.44 4.44
C GLU A 121 -6.57 -9.36 4.34
N ALA A 122 -6.57 -10.28 3.37
CA ALA A 122 -5.42 -11.16 3.12
C ALA A 122 -4.15 -10.37 2.79
N SER A 123 -4.26 -9.31 1.96
CA SER A 123 -3.13 -8.44 1.61
C SER A 123 -2.51 -7.78 2.85
N HIS A 124 -3.34 -7.23 3.73
CA HIS A 124 -2.86 -6.52 4.91
C HIS A 124 -2.19 -7.45 5.93
N ILE A 125 -2.67 -8.69 6.08
CA ILE A 125 -1.96 -9.71 6.89
C ILE A 125 -0.56 -9.94 6.34
N VAL A 126 -0.42 -10.08 5.02
CA VAL A 126 0.89 -10.28 4.39
C VAL A 126 1.79 -9.04 4.53
N TYR A 127 1.23 -7.84 4.43
CA TYR A 127 1.98 -6.59 4.65
C TYR A 127 2.54 -6.50 6.08
N VAL A 128 1.80 -6.96 7.08
CA VAL A 128 2.31 -7.08 8.45
C VAL A 128 3.51 -8.03 8.49
N VAL A 129 3.40 -9.22 7.88
CA VAL A 129 4.51 -10.19 7.83
C VAL A 129 5.74 -9.59 7.13
N TYR A 130 5.57 -8.93 6.00
CA TYR A 130 6.66 -8.25 5.30
C TYR A 130 7.33 -7.19 6.16
N SER A 131 6.52 -6.39 6.88
CA SER A 131 7.04 -5.32 7.73
C SER A 131 7.87 -5.87 8.90
N LEU A 132 7.41 -6.96 9.51
CA LEU A 132 8.11 -7.63 10.60
C LEU A 132 9.42 -8.28 10.11
N LEU A 133 9.41 -8.91 8.93
CA LEU A 133 10.62 -9.47 8.32
C LEU A 133 11.65 -8.38 8.02
N LEU A 134 11.20 -7.21 7.54
CA LEU A 134 12.09 -6.09 7.26
C LEU A 134 12.65 -5.46 8.54
N PHE A 135 11.84 -5.30 9.60
CA PHE A 135 12.35 -4.89 10.90
C PHE A 135 13.37 -5.87 11.47
N ARG A 136 13.10 -7.18 11.37
CA ARG A 136 14.07 -8.21 11.76
C ARG A 136 15.39 -8.07 11.00
N GLN A 137 15.34 -7.81 9.68
CA GLN A 137 16.54 -7.58 8.89
C GLN A 137 17.30 -6.34 9.37
N MET A 138 16.62 -5.22 9.63
CA MET A 138 17.23 -3.99 10.13
C MET A 138 17.86 -4.15 11.52
N LEU A 139 17.29 -5.02 12.38
CA LEU A 139 17.85 -5.33 13.70
C LEU A 139 19.09 -6.24 13.62
N LEU A 140 19.13 -7.17 12.66
CA LEU A 140 20.26 -8.07 12.47
C LEU A 140 21.45 -7.41 11.76
N PHE A 141 21.16 -6.44 10.89
CA PHE A 141 22.15 -5.69 10.11
C PHE A 141 21.95 -4.19 10.35
N PRO A 142 22.33 -3.67 11.54
CA PRO A 142 22.14 -2.26 11.87
C PRO A 142 23.04 -1.39 11.00
N ALA A 143 22.44 -0.40 10.33
CA ALA A 143 23.21 0.62 9.61
C ALA A 143 23.88 1.59 10.58
N GLU A 144 24.98 2.21 10.14
CA GLU A 144 25.70 3.24 10.91
C GLU A 144 24.85 4.50 11.14
N GLN A 145 23.92 4.78 10.23
CA GLN A 145 23.03 5.93 10.34
C GLN A 145 21.90 5.67 11.35
N SER A 146 21.52 6.71 12.10
CA SER A 146 20.34 6.66 12.98
C SER A 146 19.08 6.25 12.22
N LEU A 147 18.25 5.38 12.80
CA LEU A 147 17.01 4.87 12.20
C LEU A 147 16.10 5.98 11.64
N PHE A 148 15.98 7.11 12.34
CA PHE A 148 15.14 8.24 11.91
C PHE A 148 15.62 8.96 10.64
N LYS A 149 16.85 8.71 10.18
CA LYS A 149 17.38 9.24 8.92
C LYS A 149 17.22 8.27 7.75
N GLN A 150 16.83 7.02 8.02
CA GLN A 150 16.70 5.99 7.00
C GLN A 150 15.30 6.05 6.37
N SER A 151 15.22 6.21 5.05
CA SER A 151 13.95 6.14 4.30
C SER A 151 13.22 4.81 4.51
N LEU A 152 13.99 3.73 4.62
CA LEU A 152 13.50 2.38 4.84
C LEU A 152 12.71 2.25 6.14
N PHE A 153 13.20 2.89 7.22
CA PHE A 153 12.55 2.87 8.52
C PHE A 153 11.16 3.52 8.46
N TRP A 154 11.08 4.74 7.92
CA TRP A 154 9.82 5.49 7.79
C TRP A 154 8.82 4.78 6.89
N PHE A 155 9.29 4.19 5.78
CA PHE A 155 8.46 3.35 4.93
C PHE A 155 7.90 2.18 5.74
N ASN A 156 8.78 1.40 6.39
CA ASN A 156 8.39 0.14 7.03
C ASN A 156 7.44 0.33 8.23
N ILE A 157 7.69 1.32 9.08
CA ILE A 157 6.81 1.62 10.22
C ILE A 157 5.43 2.09 9.75
N ASN A 158 5.39 2.89 8.67
CA ASN A 158 4.16 3.35 8.08
C ASN A 158 3.35 2.21 7.46
N VAL A 159 4.00 1.26 6.79
CA VAL A 159 3.33 0.06 6.29
C VAL A 159 2.75 -0.76 7.42
N LEU A 160 3.50 -1.00 8.49
CA LEU A 160 3.00 -1.77 9.63
C LEU A 160 1.78 -1.09 10.27
N PHE A 161 1.85 0.22 10.49
CA PHE A 161 0.75 1.01 11.03
C PHE A 161 -0.48 0.97 10.11
N TYR A 162 -0.30 1.24 8.82
CA TYR A 162 -1.36 1.20 7.83
C TYR A 162 -2.00 -0.19 7.78
N ALA A 163 -1.20 -1.24 7.70
CA ALA A 163 -1.71 -2.58 7.51
C ALA A 163 -2.49 -3.12 8.70
N THR A 164 -2.00 -2.87 9.91
CA THR A 164 -2.73 -3.24 11.14
C THR A 164 -4.02 -2.44 11.28
N THR A 165 -3.98 -1.14 10.99
CA THR A 165 -5.14 -0.26 11.14
C THR A 165 -6.22 -0.53 10.10
N MET A 166 -5.85 -0.67 8.82
CA MET A 166 -6.79 -0.96 7.74
C MET A 166 -7.39 -2.35 7.84
N PHE A 167 -6.61 -3.35 8.30
CA PHE A 167 -7.15 -4.67 8.59
C PHE A 167 -8.29 -4.62 9.61
N LEU A 168 -8.10 -3.87 10.71
CA LEU A 168 -9.14 -3.66 11.71
C LEU A 168 -10.33 -2.89 11.14
N ASP A 169 -10.08 -1.85 10.34
CA ASP A 169 -11.14 -1.06 9.70
C ASP A 169 -12.02 -1.91 8.78
N PHE A 170 -11.43 -2.77 7.94
CA PHE A 170 -12.19 -3.66 7.05
C PHE A 170 -12.98 -4.73 7.82
N ALA A 171 -12.37 -5.33 8.85
CA ALA A 171 -13.07 -6.30 9.70
C ALA A 171 -14.28 -5.65 10.39
N LEU A 172 -14.13 -4.41 10.88
CA LEU A 172 -15.23 -3.64 11.47
C LEU A 172 -16.27 -3.22 10.43
N LEU A 173 -15.86 -2.82 9.23
CA LEU A 173 -16.76 -2.44 8.14
C LEU A 173 -17.73 -3.58 7.81
N SER A 174 -17.21 -4.80 7.67
CA SER A 174 -18.01 -6.02 7.46
C SER A 174 -19.04 -6.22 8.59
N TYR A 175 -18.64 -6.04 9.84
CA TYR A 175 -19.54 -6.12 10.99
C TYR A 175 -20.61 -5.01 10.97
N PHE A 176 -20.25 -3.78 10.67
CA PHE A 176 -21.16 -2.63 10.64
C PHE A 176 -22.21 -2.79 9.54
N ILE A 177 -21.81 -3.24 8.35
CA ILE A 177 -22.74 -3.51 7.23
C ILE A 177 -23.75 -4.59 7.62
N GLN A 178 -23.28 -5.70 8.21
CA GLN A 178 -24.17 -6.81 8.62
C GLN A 178 -25.18 -6.39 9.70
N ASN A 179 -24.76 -5.53 10.62
CA ASN A 179 -25.59 -5.05 11.73
C ASN A 179 -26.32 -3.73 11.43
N LYS A 180 -26.25 -3.23 10.18
CA LYS A 180 -26.88 -1.96 9.74
C LYS A 180 -26.49 -0.74 10.60
N LEU A 181 -25.25 -0.74 11.08
CA LEU A 181 -24.67 0.38 11.82
C LEU A 181 -24.19 1.46 10.86
N ASP A 182 -24.04 2.70 11.36
CA ASP A 182 -23.52 3.81 10.57
C ASP A 182 -22.04 3.59 10.22
N VAL A 183 -21.74 3.43 8.93
CA VAL A 183 -20.39 3.18 8.39
C VAL A 183 -19.59 4.47 8.16
N ILE A 184 -20.23 5.64 8.25
CA ILE A 184 -19.59 6.94 7.96
C ILE A 184 -18.35 7.18 8.85
N PRO A 185 -18.36 6.89 10.17
CA PRO A 185 -17.17 7.06 11.01
C PRO A 185 -15.97 6.22 10.56
N LEU A 186 -16.20 4.96 10.15
CA LEU A 186 -15.15 4.09 9.62
C LEU A 186 -14.58 4.65 8.31
N ALA A 187 -15.43 5.14 7.41
CA ALA A 187 -14.97 5.75 6.16
C ALA A 187 -14.08 6.98 6.40
N TYR A 188 -14.41 7.83 7.38
CA TYR A 188 -13.56 8.98 7.75
C TYR A 188 -12.27 8.54 8.44
N PHE A 189 -12.31 7.48 9.26
CA PHE A 189 -11.14 6.91 9.89
C PHE A 189 -10.16 6.33 8.86
N ALA A 190 -10.65 5.47 7.96
CA ALA A 190 -9.89 4.91 6.84
C ALA A 190 -9.24 6.01 5.99
N LEU A 191 -9.98 7.08 5.71
CA LEU A 191 -9.47 8.22 4.96
C LEU A 191 -8.33 8.94 5.72
N ALA A 192 -8.48 9.18 7.03
CA ALA A 192 -7.44 9.80 7.84
C ALA A 192 -6.15 8.95 7.86
N VAL A 193 -6.29 7.63 7.98
CA VAL A 193 -5.19 6.67 7.90
C VAL A 193 -4.51 6.73 6.53
N ASN A 194 -5.28 6.82 5.45
CA ASN A 194 -4.74 7.00 4.10
C ASN A 194 -3.95 8.32 3.94
N PHE A 195 -4.45 9.43 4.49
CA PHE A 195 -3.70 10.70 4.48
C PHE A 195 -2.35 10.56 5.15
N ILE A 196 -2.32 10.00 6.36
CA ILE A 196 -1.07 9.75 7.11
C ILE A 196 -0.16 8.86 6.28
N PHE A 197 -0.71 7.78 5.72
CA PHE A 197 0.04 6.83 4.91
C PHE A 197 0.76 7.50 3.75
N TYR A 198 0.04 8.24 2.89
CA TYR A 198 0.66 8.86 1.72
C TYR A 198 1.60 10.02 2.07
N ILE A 199 1.36 10.76 3.17
CA ILE A 199 2.29 11.77 3.67
C ILE A 199 3.62 11.11 4.05
N VAL A 200 3.60 10.02 4.84
CA VAL A 200 4.82 9.35 5.29
C VAL A 200 5.50 8.61 4.14
N ILE A 201 4.76 8.07 3.18
CA ILE A 201 5.34 7.56 1.92
C ILE A 201 6.06 8.67 1.15
N GLY A 202 5.46 9.86 1.05
CA GLY A 202 6.09 11.03 0.43
C GLY A 202 7.40 11.43 1.12
N ILE A 203 7.41 11.48 2.46
CA ILE A 203 8.63 11.72 3.26
C ILE A 203 9.68 10.65 2.97
N SER A 204 9.30 9.37 2.98
CA SER A 204 10.21 8.25 2.73
C SER A 204 10.82 8.34 1.33
N ILE A 205 10.04 8.70 0.30
CA ILE A 205 10.51 8.95 -1.06
C ILE A 205 11.47 10.13 -1.12
N LEU A 206 11.23 11.22 -0.39
CA LEU A 206 12.11 12.38 -0.35
C LEU A 206 13.44 12.11 0.36
N MET A 207 13.43 11.19 1.34
CA MET A 207 14.63 10.76 2.06
C MET A 207 15.46 9.74 1.27
N ASP A 208 14.84 8.91 0.43
CA ASP A 208 15.56 7.82 -0.25
C ASP A 208 16.63 8.34 -1.22
N ASN A 209 17.79 7.66 -1.24
CA ASN A 209 18.90 7.96 -2.12
C ASN A 209 19.65 6.67 -2.50
N LYS A 210 19.78 6.39 -3.81
CA LYS A 210 20.37 5.15 -4.33
C LYS A 210 21.81 4.93 -3.86
N LYS A 211 22.58 5.99 -3.65
CA LYS A 211 24.00 5.89 -3.27
C LYS A 211 24.20 5.37 -1.85
N GLU A 212 23.32 5.75 -0.91
CA GLU A 212 23.44 5.38 0.50
C GLU A 212 23.13 3.89 0.73
N ASN A 213 22.10 3.38 0.06
CA ASN A 213 21.68 1.98 0.18
C ASN A 213 22.72 0.95 -0.31
N ILE A 214 23.57 1.27 -1.31
CA ILE A 214 24.55 0.30 -1.84
C ILE A 214 25.71 0.09 -0.85
N THR A 215 26.13 1.16 -0.17
CA THR A 215 27.19 1.11 0.86
C THR A 215 26.77 0.36 2.12
N GLU A 216 25.51 0.50 2.55
CA GLU A 216 25.00 -0.18 3.75
C GLU A 216 24.85 -1.70 3.58
N PHE A 217 24.57 -2.19 2.37
CA PHE A 217 24.44 -3.64 2.11
C PHE A 217 25.74 -4.35 1.71
N ILE A 218 26.79 -3.63 1.31
CA ILE A 218 28.09 -4.22 0.93
C ILE A 218 29.01 -4.34 2.16
N ASN A 219 28.83 -3.46 3.16
CA ASN A 219 29.72 -3.37 4.32
C ASN A 219 29.16 -4.06 5.58
N GLY A 220 28.01 -4.75 5.50
CA GLY A 220 27.43 -5.57 6.57
C GLY A 220 27.11 -6.97 6.08
#